data_AF-A0A086T8P8-F1
#
_entry.id   AF-A0A086T8P8-F1
#
_cell.length_a   1.000
_cell.length_b   1.000
_cell.length_c   1.000
_cell.angle_alpha   90.00
_cell.angle_beta   90.00
_cell.angle_gamma   90.00
#
_symmetry.space_group_name_H-M   'P 1'
#
loop_
_entity.id
_entity.type
_entity.pdbx_description
1 polymer ?
#
loop_
_entity_poly.entity_id
_entity_poly.type
_entity_poly.pdbx_seq_one_letter_code
_entity_poly.pdbx_strand_id
1 'polypeptide(L)'
;MTGTEPPQSTSKRSTSRTRTSRPTTPLRPSSRSSFRDSARSAAGDGGDGAFPLNVFEPAFAELSDSMTDLEANMMHFQLMHESLARFSESFASFLYGLNMNAFCVDFPEAPVSESFRRDRQEEEPPTANPSSRPDDGETTFM
;
A
#
# COMPACT_ATOMS: atom_id res chain seq x y z
N MET A 1 9.69 -55.64 -14.71
CA MET A 1 8.93 -55.18 -13.53
C MET A 1 9.53 -53.84 -13.12
N THR A 2 9.27 -52.74 -13.85
CA THR A 2 8.13 -51.79 -13.73
C THR A 2 8.08 -51.00 -12.42
N GLY A 3 8.39 -49.70 -12.52
CA GLY A 3 7.89 -48.60 -11.66
C GLY A 3 8.65 -48.41 -10.33
N THR A 4 8.82 -47.21 -9.77
CA THR A 4 8.00 -46.00 -9.94
C THR A 4 8.77 -44.76 -9.43
N GLU A 5 8.75 -43.71 -10.23
CA GLU A 5 9.23 -42.33 -9.98
C GLU A 5 8.24 -41.57 -9.07
N PRO A 6 8.66 -40.69 -8.14
CA PRO A 6 7.75 -39.77 -7.48
C PRO A 6 7.57 -38.45 -8.27
N PRO A 7 6.39 -37.80 -8.17
CA PRO A 7 5.85 -36.95 -9.23
C PRO A 7 6.31 -35.49 -9.21
N GLN A 8 6.43 -34.94 -10.42
CA GLN A 8 6.40 -33.50 -10.70
C GLN A 8 5.06 -32.90 -10.24
N SER A 9 5.11 -31.87 -9.41
CA SER A 9 3.92 -31.04 -9.13
C SER A 9 4.14 -29.63 -9.66
N THR A 10 3.35 -29.29 -10.67
CA THR A 10 3.28 -27.97 -11.30
C THR A 10 2.57 -27.02 -10.33
N SER A 11 3.34 -26.21 -9.60
CA SER A 11 2.76 -25.12 -8.80
C SER A 11 2.27 -23.99 -9.71
N LYS A 12 1.04 -24.12 -10.19
CA LYS A 12 0.23 -23.02 -10.72
C LYS A 12 -0.09 -22.07 -9.56
N ARG A 13 0.73 -21.03 -9.36
CA ARG A 13 0.46 -20.03 -8.33
C ARG A 13 -0.68 -19.11 -8.77
N SER A 14 -1.80 -19.32 -8.10
CA SER A 14 -3.00 -18.49 -7.96
C SER A 14 -2.89 -17.04 -8.45
N THR A 15 -3.76 -16.68 -9.37
CA THR A 15 -4.14 -15.31 -9.72
C THR A 15 -4.79 -14.66 -8.50
N SER A 16 -4.01 -13.90 -7.73
CA SER A 16 -4.52 -13.13 -6.60
C SER A 16 -5.36 -11.98 -7.12
N ARG A 17 -6.67 -12.23 -7.06
CA ARG A 17 -7.79 -11.32 -7.27
C ARG A 17 -7.51 -9.93 -6.70
N THR A 18 -7.72 -8.94 -7.55
CA THR A 18 -8.09 -7.57 -7.25
C THR A 18 -9.01 -7.49 -6.02
N ARG A 19 -8.48 -6.94 -4.91
CA ARG A 19 -9.27 -6.47 -3.78
C ARG A 19 -8.72 -5.13 -3.32
N THR A 20 -8.90 -4.12 -4.16
CA THR A 20 -8.98 -2.74 -3.68
C THR A 20 -10.31 -2.61 -2.95
N SER A 21 -10.28 -2.68 -1.61
CA SER A 21 -11.40 -2.28 -0.77
C SER A 21 -11.59 -0.78 -0.93
N ARG A 22 -12.34 -0.42 -1.97
CA ARG A 22 -12.73 0.96 -2.25
C ARG A 22 -13.52 1.48 -1.05
N PRO A 23 -13.17 2.64 -0.48
CA PRO A 23 -13.90 3.23 0.63
C PRO A 23 -15.38 3.40 0.25
N THR A 24 -16.28 2.82 1.04
CA THR A 24 -17.72 3.01 0.91
C THR A 24 -18.10 4.37 1.50
N THR A 25 -17.74 5.46 0.81
CA THR A 25 -18.52 6.69 0.95
C THR A 25 -19.85 6.44 0.25
N PRO A 26 -21.01 6.49 0.94
CA PRO A 26 -22.27 6.35 0.26
C PRO A 26 -22.43 7.52 -0.71
N LEU A 27 -22.26 7.25 -2.00
CA LEU A 27 -22.85 8.07 -3.05
C LEU A 27 -24.36 7.89 -2.95
N ARG A 28 -24.99 8.57 -2.00
CA ARG A 28 -26.44 8.73 -1.99
C ARG A 28 -26.77 9.74 -3.08
N PRO A 29 -27.50 9.38 -4.15
CA PRO A 29 -28.13 10.37 -4.99
C PRO A 29 -29.11 11.12 -4.09
N SER A 30 -28.89 12.42 -3.87
CA SER A 30 -29.87 13.26 -3.21
C SER A 30 -31.13 13.27 -4.06
N SER A 31 -32.20 12.66 -3.54
CA SER A 31 -33.57 12.78 -4.04
C SER A 31 -34.00 14.25 -3.97
N ARG A 32 -33.55 15.09 -4.90
CA ARG A 32 -33.98 16.50 -5.03
C ARG A 32 -35.47 16.62 -5.38
N SER A 33 -36.19 15.51 -5.62
CA SER A 33 -37.63 15.51 -5.87
C SER A 33 -38.49 15.27 -4.63
N SER A 34 -37.98 14.69 -3.52
CA SER A 34 -38.81 14.43 -2.33
C SER A 34 -39.07 15.70 -1.49
N PHE A 35 -38.16 16.67 -1.52
CA PHE A 35 -38.32 17.92 -0.76
C PHE A 35 -39.44 18.84 -1.28
N ARG A 36 -39.77 18.77 -2.57
CA ARG A 36 -40.83 19.59 -3.17
C ARG A 36 -42.23 18.99 -3.01
N ASP A 37 -42.31 17.68 -2.84
CA ASP A 37 -43.58 16.95 -2.72
C ASP A 37 -44.16 17.10 -1.31
N SER A 38 -43.34 16.95 -0.27
CA SER A 38 -43.77 17.10 1.13
C SER A 38 -44.23 18.53 1.47
N ALA A 39 -43.57 19.56 0.92
CA ALA A 39 -43.98 20.96 1.11
C ALA A 39 -45.34 21.29 0.46
N ARG A 40 -45.70 20.58 -0.61
CA ARG A 40 -47.00 20.74 -1.29
C ARG A 40 -48.11 19.99 -0.58
N SER A 41 -47.81 18.81 -0.01
CA SER A 41 -48.77 18.05 0.78
C SER A 41 -49.14 18.75 2.09
N ALA A 42 -48.18 19.43 2.74
CA ALA A 42 -48.44 20.20 3.96
C ALA A 42 -49.23 21.50 3.71
N ALA A 43 -49.15 22.07 2.51
CA ALA A 43 -49.92 23.25 2.12
C ALA A 43 -51.36 22.92 1.67
N GLY A 44 -51.70 21.63 1.51
CA GLY A 44 -53.00 21.15 1.03
C GLY A 44 -54.00 20.77 2.11
N ASP A 45 -53.56 20.63 3.37
CA ASP A 45 -54.42 20.23 4.49
C ASP A 45 -54.59 21.42 5.45
N GLY A 46 -55.73 22.10 5.32
CA GLY A 46 -56.05 23.26 6.13
C GLY A 46 -56.57 22.86 7.50
N GLY A 47 -55.90 23.29 8.56
CA GLY A 47 -56.47 23.29 9.91
C GLY A 47 -55.44 23.22 11.03
N ASP A 48 -55.34 24.32 11.77
CA ASP A 48 -54.76 24.45 13.12
C ASP A 48 -53.24 24.64 13.25
N GLY A 49 -52.85 25.89 13.57
CA GLY A 49 -51.79 26.25 14.53
C GLY A 49 -50.33 25.79 14.32
N ALA A 50 -50.04 24.89 13.40
CA ALA A 50 -48.69 24.38 13.19
C ALA A 50 -47.86 25.45 12.46
N PHE A 51 -46.97 26.10 13.20
CA PHE A 51 -45.96 26.98 12.62
C PHE A 51 -45.29 26.24 11.45
N PRO A 52 -45.15 26.84 10.26
CA PRO A 52 -44.65 26.17 9.06
C PRO A 52 -43.20 25.67 9.19
N LEU A 53 -42.53 25.96 10.31
CA LEU A 53 -41.20 25.48 10.64
C LEU A 53 -41.18 24.11 11.36
N ASN A 54 -42.31 23.68 11.95
CA ASN A 54 -42.38 22.39 12.65
C ASN A 54 -42.18 21.19 11.71
N VAL A 55 -42.38 21.38 10.40
CA VAL A 55 -42.05 20.38 9.37
C VAL A 55 -40.54 20.09 9.29
N PHE A 56 -39.68 21.02 9.73
CA PHE A 56 -38.23 20.87 9.68
C PHE A 56 -37.63 20.24 10.93
N GLU A 57 -38.40 20.12 12.01
CA GLU A 57 -37.95 19.52 13.27
C GLU A 57 -37.32 18.12 13.10
N PRO A 58 -37.92 17.16 12.36
CA PRO A 58 -37.27 15.87 12.11
C PRO A 58 -36.00 15.99 11.25
N ALA A 59 -35.92 16.95 10.34
CA ALA A 59 -34.75 17.17 9.50
C ALA A 59 -33.59 17.78 10.28
N PHE A 60 -33.87 18.67 11.25
CA PHE A 60 -32.85 19.21 12.14
C PHE A 60 -32.35 18.16 13.13
N ALA A 61 -33.22 17.26 13.60
CA ALA A 61 -32.81 16.12 14.42
C ALA A 61 -31.85 15.18 13.66
N GLU A 62 -32.19 14.77 12.43
CA GLU A 62 -31.31 13.93 11.59
C GLU A 62 -29.99 14.65 11.27
N LEU A 63 -30.03 15.96 11.00
CA LEU A 63 -28.82 16.75 10.79
C LEU A 63 -27.94 16.77 12.04
N SER A 64 -28.52 16.97 13.22
CA SER A 64 -27.80 16.97 14.50
C SER A 64 -27.12 15.63 14.77
N ASP A 65 -27.81 14.52 14.52
CA ASP A 65 -27.23 13.18 14.63
C ASP A 65 -26.09 13.00 13.63
N SER A 66 -26.28 13.42 12.38
CA SER A 66 -25.23 13.35 11.36
C SER A 66 -24.01 14.22 11.69
N MET A 67 -24.20 15.34 12.39
CA MET A 67 -23.12 16.21 12.87
C MET A 67 -22.40 15.56 14.06
N THR A 68 -23.13 14.88 14.93
CA THR A 68 -22.55 14.10 16.04
C THR A 68 -21.69 12.94 15.50
N ASP A 69 -22.17 12.24 14.47
CA ASP A 69 -21.39 11.22 13.77
C ASP A 69 -20.14 11.81 13.08
N LEU A 70 -20.27 13.00 12.49
CA LEU A 70 -19.14 13.70 11.89
C LEU A 70 -18.09 14.08 12.94
N GLU A 71 -18.51 14.54 14.11
CA GLU A 71 -17.63 14.86 15.24
C GLU A 71 -16.84 13.63 15.69
N ALA A 72 -17.50 12.48 15.85
CA ALA A 72 -16.84 11.22 16.18
C ALA A 72 -15.76 10.84 15.15
N ASN A 73 -16.06 11.01 13.86
CA ASN A 73 -15.09 10.77 12.79
C ASN A 73 -13.92 11.76 12.81
N MET A 74 -14.16 13.03 13.14
CA MET A 74 -13.10 14.03 13.28
C MET A 74 -12.18 13.74 14.47
N MET A 75 -12.74 13.30 15.60
CA MET A 75 -11.94 12.88 16.76
C MET A 75 -11.03 11.69 16.41
N HIS A 76 -11.53 10.70 15.68
CA HIS A 76 -10.71 9.59 15.20
C HIS A 76 -9.58 10.06 14.27
N PHE A 77 -9.87 10.98 13.35
CA PHE A 77 -8.86 11.54 12.46
C PHE A 77 -7.76 12.25 13.25
N GLN A 78 -8.13 13.01 14.28
CA GLN A 78 -7.18 13.70 15.14
C GLN A 78 -6.25 12.73 15.87
N LEU A 79 -6.79 11.63 16.40
CA LEU A 79 -6.00 10.59 17.05
C LEU A 79 -5.05 9.88 16.07
N MET A 80 -5.51 9.59 14.85
CA MET A 80 -4.65 9.04 13.79
C MET A 80 -3.53 10.01 13.41
N HIS A 81 -3.84 11.29 13.25
CA HIS A 81 -2.85 12.32 12.94
C HIS A 81 -1.78 12.43 14.03
N GLU A 82 -2.18 12.44 15.30
CA GLU A 82 -1.25 12.46 16.43
C GLU A 82 -0.33 11.23 16.42
N SER A 83 -0.87 10.04 16.15
CA SER A 83 -0.08 8.81 16.05
C SER A 83 0.96 8.88 14.93
N LEU A 84 0.59 9.44 13.77
CA LEU A 84 1.49 9.60 12.63
C LEU A 84 2.58 10.62 12.94
N ALA A 85 2.22 11.76 13.53
CA ALA A 85 3.18 12.79 13.91
C ALA A 85 4.24 12.24 14.88
N ARG A 86 3.79 11.51 15.92
CA ARG A 86 4.68 10.87 16.91
C ARG A 86 5.57 9.78 16.29
N PHE A 87 5.03 9.02 15.35
CA PHE A 87 5.80 8.05 14.57
C PHE A 87 6.87 8.75 13.72
N SER A 88 6.49 9.79 12.97
CA SER A 88 7.40 10.54 12.10
C SER A 88 8.53 11.18 12.89
N GLU A 89 8.25 11.72 14.07
CA GLU A 89 9.28 12.25 14.97
C GLU A 89 10.27 11.17 15.42
N SER A 90 9.75 10.01 15.82
CA SER A 90 10.58 8.87 16.24
C SER A 90 11.42 8.32 15.07
N PHE A 91 10.83 8.19 13.89
CA PHE A 91 11.50 7.69 12.69
C PHE A 91 12.55 8.68 12.16
N ALA A 92 12.24 9.99 12.18
CA ALA A 92 13.21 11.02 11.81
C ALA A 92 14.41 11.03 12.77
N SER A 93 14.16 10.88 14.07
CA SER A 93 15.22 10.78 15.09
C SER A 93 16.08 9.53 14.88
N PHE A 94 15.46 8.39 14.55
CA PHE A 94 16.17 7.16 14.21
C PHE A 94 17.07 7.34 12.97
N LEU A 95 16.53 7.90 11.87
CA LEU A 95 17.31 8.17 10.67
C LEU A 95 18.41 9.22 10.91
N TYR A 96 18.17 10.21 11.75
CA TYR A 96 19.19 11.18 12.13
C TYR A 96 20.34 10.51 12.88
N GLY A 97 20.04 9.65 13.86
CA GLY A 97 21.06 8.84 14.55
C GLY A 97 21.85 7.95 13.61
N LEU A 98 21.18 7.29 12.65
CA LEU A 98 21.82 6.51 11.59
C LEU A 98 22.72 7.35 10.70
N ASN A 99 22.27 8.54 10.28
CA ASN A 99 23.07 9.45 9.47
C ASN A 99 24.31 9.91 10.25
N MET A 100 24.17 10.29 11.52
CA MET A 100 25.32 10.66 12.35
C MET A 100 26.29 9.49 12.51
N ASN A 101 25.79 8.26 12.71
CA ASN A 101 26.64 7.08 12.75
C ASN A 101 27.39 6.88 11.41
N ALA A 102 26.68 6.95 10.27
CA ALA A 102 27.26 6.81 8.94
C ALA A 102 28.35 7.85 8.62
N PHE A 103 28.31 9.04 9.25
CA PHE A 103 29.38 10.04 9.12
C PHE A 103 30.54 9.84 10.11
N CYS A 104 30.28 9.22 11.26
CA CYS A 104 31.26 9.14 12.35
C CYS A 104 32.04 7.83 12.41
N VAL A 105 31.63 6.79 11.66
CA VAL A 105 32.37 5.52 11.63
C VAL A 105 32.60 5.07 10.19
N ASP A 106 33.87 4.79 9.88
CA ASP A 106 34.25 4.19 8.61
C ASP A 106 34.11 2.66 8.72
N PHE A 107 33.41 2.07 7.76
CA PHE A 107 33.28 0.62 7.63
C PHE A 107 34.19 0.14 6.49
N PRO A 108 35.44 -0.25 6.77
CA PRO A 108 36.40 -0.63 5.72
C PRO A 108 35.97 -1.86 4.92
N GLU A 109 35.20 -2.76 5.54
CA GLU A 109 34.63 -3.96 4.90
C GLU A 109 33.22 -3.73 4.32
N ALA A 110 32.77 -2.47 4.22
CA ALA A 110 31.47 -2.18 3.63
C ALA A 110 31.45 -2.61 2.15
N PRO A 111 30.33 -3.18 1.66
CA PRO A 111 30.22 -3.58 0.27
C PRO A 111 30.42 -2.40 -0.68
N VAL A 112 31.53 -2.41 -1.41
CA VAL A 112 31.78 -1.43 -2.48
C VAL A 112 31.20 -1.92 -3.79
N SER A 113 30.91 -1.00 -4.71
CA SER A 113 30.40 -1.31 -6.04
C SER A 113 31.28 -2.31 -6.80
N GLU A 114 32.59 -2.33 -6.56
CA GLU A 114 33.49 -3.35 -7.13
C GLU A 114 33.28 -4.75 -6.55
N SER A 115 32.95 -4.88 -5.26
CA SER A 115 32.70 -6.18 -4.62
C SER A 115 31.50 -6.88 -5.26
N PHE A 116 30.42 -6.14 -5.55
CA PHE A 116 29.26 -6.68 -6.26
C PHE A 116 29.56 -7.08 -7.72
N ARG A 117 30.55 -6.43 -8.36
CA ARG A 117 30.95 -6.78 -9.73
C ARG A 117 31.78 -8.06 -9.77
N ARG A 118 32.63 -8.30 -8.76
CA ARG A 118 33.42 -9.54 -8.64
C ARG A 118 32.52 -10.76 -8.41
N ASP A 119 31.57 -10.66 -7.49
CA ASP A 119 30.62 -11.74 -7.19
C ASP A 119 29.79 -12.13 -8.44
N ARG A 120 29.36 -11.13 -9.22
CA ARG A 120 28.63 -11.34 -10.47
C ARG A 120 29.49 -11.90 -11.62
N GLN A 121 30.81 -11.71 -11.59
CA GLN A 121 31.74 -12.28 -12.57
C GLN A 121 32.10 -13.73 -12.24
N GLU A 122 32.10 -14.13 -10.97
CA GLU A 122 32.29 -15.52 -10.55
C GLU A 122 31.08 -16.41 -10.88
N GLU A 123 29.88 -15.82 -10.97
CA GLU A 123 28.66 -16.52 -11.43
C GLU A 123 28.59 -16.71 -12.96
N GLU A 124 29.40 -16.00 -13.76
CA GLU A 124 29.47 -16.25 -15.21
C GLU A 124 30.40 -17.45 -15.46
N PRO A 125 29.87 -18.63 -15.87
CA PRO A 125 30.74 -19.76 -16.19
C PRO A 125 31.66 -19.36 -17.34
N PRO A 126 32.96 -19.69 -17.28
CA PRO A 126 33.87 -19.37 -18.37
C PRO A 126 33.34 -20.04 -19.63
N THR A 127 32.86 -19.24 -20.60
CA THR A 127 32.59 -19.74 -21.94
C THR A 127 33.91 -20.30 -22.46
N ALA A 128 34.01 -21.63 -22.44
CA ALA A 128 35.19 -22.37 -22.80
C ALA A 128 35.63 -22.00 -24.23
N ASN A 129 36.77 -21.33 -24.36
CA ASN A 129 37.53 -21.31 -25.61
C ASN A 129 38.33 -22.62 -25.68
N PRO A 130 38.00 -23.55 -26.60
CA PRO A 130 38.78 -24.77 -26.73
C PRO A 130 40.06 -24.47 -27.51
N SER A 131 41.17 -24.47 -26.78
CA SER A 131 42.47 -25.03 -27.19
C SER A 131 43.06 -24.58 -28.54
N SER A 132 43.91 -23.55 -28.50
CA SER A 132 45.11 -23.54 -29.35
C SER A 132 46.10 -24.57 -28.80
N ARG A 133 46.15 -25.76 -29.40
CA ARG A 133 47.16 -26.79 -29.12
C ARG A 133 48.54 -26.27 -29.55
N PRO A 134 49.60 -26.32 -28.70
CA PRO A 134 50.95 -26.10 -29.17
C PRO A 134 51.47 -27.34 -29.88
N ASP A 135 52.12 -27.05 -31.00
CA ASP A 135 52.73 -27.91 -32.01
C ASP A 135 53.88 -28.75 -31.43
N ASP A 136 53.97 -30.00 -31.90
CA ASP A 136 55.01 -30.97 -31.56
C ASP A 136 56.36 -30.53 -32.15
N GLY A 137 57.30 -30.16 -31.28
CA GLY A 137 58.64 -29.75 -31.67
C GLY A 137 59.72 -30.53 -30.91
N GLU A 138 60.44 -31.37 -31.67
CA GLU A 138 61.88 -31.66 -31.52
C GLU A 138 62.38 -32.44 -30.29
N THR A 139 62.39 -33.77 -30.45
CA THR A 139 63.48 -34.64 -30.00
C THR A 139 64.83 -34.14 -30.54
N THR A 140 65.86 -33.95 -29.70
CA THR A 140 67.31 -34.26 -29.91
C THR A 140 68.16 -33.52 -28.86
N PHE A 141 68.87 -34.23 -27.97
CA PHE A 141 70.34 -34.29 -27.91
C PHE A 141 70.84 -35.14 -26.72
N MET A 142 72.04 -35.67 -26.96
CA MET A 142 72.80 -36.74 -26.28
C MET A 142 73.05 -36.56 -24.78
#